data_AF-A0A2C5Y9S7-F1
#
_entry.id   AF-A0A2C5Y9S7-F1
#
_cell.length_a   1.000
_cell.length_b   1.000
_cell.length_c   1.000
_cell.angle_alpha   90.00
_cell.angle_beta   90.00
_cell.angle_gamma   90.00
#
_symmetry.space_group_name_H-M   'P 1'
#
loop_
_entity.id
_entity.type
_entity.pdbx_description
1 polymer ?
#
loop_
_entity_poly.entity_id
_entity_poly.type
_entity_poly.pdbx_seq_one_letter_code
_entity_poly.pdbx_strand_id
1 'polypeptide(L)'
;MGLGLSSNVAARRPYPALVDNMVAQGIIDTPVFSLHLDHVDAKAGSILFGGLDLQKFLAKLVSLPLLPDDDSSTIRSYAIRLRRLDINGVALTALHARAILDSGSTITLLPYTHTRHIHAHYGVRSLPNLNTPLVDCARRTDAPSAALTFHFDAGASIRVPINDMIMDIIPPDMQSLLRQTSAPTPLPSSWRAICVFGIASASDYAVSTPSFAILGDSFLRSAYIVYDLANRQLGLAQANPRSRGSNIIPLSANSTTLSNYMGVDESKAVRAPNFGLGILISALAIVALVTTFLLI
;
A
#
# COMPACT_ATOMS: atom_id res chain seq x y z
N MET A 1 -8.39 8.47 -14.06
CA MET A 1 -7.54 9.53 -14.65
C MET A 1 -6.12 9.01 -14.67
N GLY A 2 -5.49 8.86 -15.84
CA GLY A 2 -4.12 8.36 -15.94
C GLY A 2 -3.10 9.49 -15.72
N LEU A 3 -2.18 9.30 -14.78
CA LEU A 3 -1.08 10.25 -14.47
C LEU A 3 0.29 9.68 -14.84
N GLY A 4 0.31 8.70 -15.74
CA GLY A 4 1.53 8.09 -16.26
C GLY A 4 2.31 9.06 -17.17
N LEU A 5 3.51 8.62 -17.55
CA LEU A 5 4.39 9.34 -18.47
C LEU A 5 3.74 9.50 -19.85
N SER A 6 4.00 10.63 -20.52
CA SER A 6 3.59 10.85 -21.92
C SER A 6 4.05 9.74 -22.87
N SER A 7 5.17 9.07 -22.58
CA SER A 7 5.68 7.92 -23.33
C SER A 7 4.77 6.68 -23.30
N ASN A 8 3.80 6.64 -22.38
CA ASN A 8 2.84 5.56 -22.21
C ASN A 8 1.41 5.94 -22.63
N VAL A 9 1.25 7.07 -23.31
CA VAL A 9 -0.06 7.48 -23.84
C VAL A 9 -0.48 6.51 -24.96
N ALA A 10 -1.56 5.78 -24.73
CA ALA A 10 -2.09 4.77 -25.65
C ALA A 10 -2.92 5.33 -26.83
N ALA A 11 -2.69 6.59 -27.21
CA ALA A 11 -3.38 7.22 -28.34
C ALA A 11 -2.58 7.05 -29.63
N ARG A 12 -3.28 6.92 -30.77
CA ARG A 12 -2.65 6.84 -32.10
C ARG A 12 -1.73 8.02 -32.40
N ARG A 13 -2.09 9.20 -31.87
CA ARG A 13 -1.26 10.41 -31.89
C ARG A 13 -0.90 10.72 -30.43
N PRO A 14 0.36 10.56 -30.02
CA PRO A 14 0.80 10.92 -28.68
C PRO A 14 0.51 12.40 -28.37
N TYR A 15 0.17 12.69 -27.13
CA TYR A 15 -0.10 14.04 -26.63
C TYR A 15 0.50 14.18 -25.22
N PRO A 16 0.77 15.41 -24.74
CA PRO A 16 1.27 15.62 -23.39
C PRO A 16 0.27 15.09 -22.34
N ALA A 17 0.77 14.33 -21.36
CA ALA A 17 -0.03 13.86 -20.23
C ALA A 17 -0.51 15.02 -19.36
N LEU A 18 -1.44 14.75 -18.42
CA LEU A 18 -2.03 15.80 -17.58
C LEU A 18 -0.97 16.63 -16.84
N VAL A 19 -0.01 15.95 -16.21
CA VAL A 19 1.05 16.60 -15.41
C VAL A 19 1.93 17.50 -16.29
N ASP A 20 2.23 17.07 -17.53
CA ASP A 20 2.98 17.89 -18.49
C ASP A 20 2.19 19.13 -18.93
N ASN A 21 0.86 19.00 -19.11
CA ASN A 21 0.00 20.14 -19.42
C ASN A 21 -0.09 21.14 -18.26
N MET A 22 -0.05 20.68 -17.01
CA MET A 22 -0.03 21.59 -15.84
C MET A 22 1.22 22.47 -15.84
N VAL A 23 2.37 21.93 -16.25
CA VAL A 23 3.60 22.71 -16.44
C VAL A 23 3.47 23.68 -17.60
N ALA A 24 2.97 23.20 -18.76
CA ALA A 24 2.81 24.03 -19.96
C ALA A 24 1.86 25.23 -19.73
N GLN A 25 0.92 25.10 -18.80
CA GLN A 25 -0.03 26.15 -18.42
C GLN A 25 0.45 27.01 -17.23
N GLY A 26 1.65 26.76 -16.68
CA GLY A 26 2.20 27.50 -15.55
C GLY A 26 1.47 27.25 -14.21
N ILE A 27 0.79 26.11 -14.07
CA ILE A 27 0.08 25.73 -12.84
C ILE A 27 1.05 25.14 -11.80
N ILE A 28 2.07 24.41 -12.28
CA ILE A 28 3.17 23.87 -11.46
C ILE A 28 4.51 24.10 -12.17
N ASP A 29 5.58 24.31 -11.41
CA ASP A 29 6.90 24.65 -11.98
C ASP A 29 7.64 23.45 -12.60
N THR A 30 7.29 22.24 -12.19
CA THR A 30 7.94 20.99 -12.61
C THR A 30 6.92 19.86 -12.65
N PRO A 31 7.04 18.89 -13.59
CA PRO A 31 6.09 17.79 -13.71
C PRO A 31 6.29 16.76 -12.59
N VAL A 32 5.90 17.13 -11.38
CA VAL A 32 6.01 16.29 -10.18
C VAL A 32 4.63 16.18 -9.53
N PHE A 33 4.34 15.04 -8.92
CA PHE A 33 3.25 14.93 -7.98
C PHE A 33 3.59 13.96 -6.86
N SER A 34 2.98 14.10 -5.70
CA SER A 34 3.11 13.17 -4.59
C SER A 34 1.79 12.53 -4.22
N LEU A 35 1.87 11.28 -3.74
CA LEU A 35 0.73 10.44 -3.40
C LEU A 35 0.83 9.95 -1.96
N HIS A 36 -0.27 10.11 -1.22
CA HIS A 36 -0.48 9.55 0.10
C HIS A 36 -1.90 8.99 0.16
N LEU A 37 -2.06 7.67 0.11
CA LEU A 37 -3.40 7.05 0.11
C LEU A 37 -4.05 7.00 1.50
N ASP A 38 -3.29 7.32 2.54
CA ASP A 38 -3.65 7.21 3.95
C ASP A 38 -4.02 5.75 4.36
N HIS A 39 -4.35 5.56 5.63
CA HIS A 39 -4.70 4.28 6.23
C HIS A 39 -5.94 3.66 5.55
N VAL A 40 -6.06 2.33 5.62
CA VAL A 40 -7.15 1.58 4.97
C VAL A 40 -8.57 1.95 5.46
N ASP A 41 -8.69 2.54 6.65
CA ASP A 41 -9.97 3.01 7.21
C ASP A 41 -10.21 4.52 7.00
N ALA A 42 -9.25 5.25 6.43
CA ALA A 42 -9.39 6.66 6.12
C ALA A 42 -10.40 6.88 4.99
N LYS A 43 -11.14 8.00 5.06
CA LYS A 43 -12.17 8.35 4.06
C LYS A 43 -11.60 9.01 2.81
N ALA A 44 -10.38 9.51 2.89
CA ALA A 44 -9.68 10.16 1.79
C ALA A 44 -8.18 10.01 1.98
N GLY A 45 -7.47 9.96 0.86
CA GLY A 45 -6.04 10.25 0.80
C GLY A 45 -5.81 11.62 0.17
N SER A 46 -4.58 11.88 -0.26
CA SER A 46 -4.21 13.11 -0.95
C SER A 46 -3.27 12.84 -2.12
N ILE A 47 -3.48 13.58 -3.20
CA ILE A 47 -2.53 13.80 -4.27
C ILE A 47 -2.15 15.29 -4.28
N LEU A 48 -0.87 15.59 -4.44
CA LEU A 48 -0.37 16.96 -4.49
C LEU A 48 0.50 17.14 -5.74
N PHE A 49 0.07 18.00 -6.66
CA PHE A 49 0.83 18.34 -7.86
C PHE A 49 1.84 19.46 -7.55
N GLY A 50 3.06 19.35 -8.10
CA GLY A 50 4.12 20.35 -7.98
C GLY A 50 4.82 20.40 -6.62
N GLY A 51 4.56 19.46 -5.70
CA GLY A 51 5.12 19.52 -4.34
C GLY A 51 5.02 18.23 -3.55
N LEU A 52 5.49 18.31 -2.30
CA LEU A 52 5.41 17.24 -1.30
C LEU A 52 4.93 17.80 0.05
N ASP A 53 4.46 16.93 0.95
CA ASP A 53 3.99 17.28 2.29
C ASP A 53 4.82 16.55 3.35
N LEU A 54 5.63 17.29 4.10
CA LEU A 54 6.54 16.76 5.12
C LEU A 54 5.82 16.10 6.30
N GLN A 55 4.50 16.30 6.45
CA GLN A 55 3.73 15.66 7.52
C GLN A 55 3.20 14.27 7.12
N LYS A 56 3.34 13.85 5.86
CA LYS A 56 2.71 12.62 5.32
C LYS A 56 3.64 11.42 5.23
N PHE A 57 4.91 11.60 5.59
CA PHE A 57 5.89 10.52 5.62
C PHE A 57 6.80 10.62 6.83
N LEU A 58 7.47 9.51 7.12
CA LEU A 58 8.41 9.36 8.20
C LEU A 58 9.84 9.41 7.68
N ALA A 59 10.73 9.93 8.52
CA ALA A 59 12.17 9.96 8.26
C ALA A 59 12.50 10.57 6.87
N LYS A 60 13.53 10.05 6.21
CA LYS A 60 14.11 10.66 5.00
C LYS A 60 13.51 10.06 3.73
N LEU A 61 13.21 10.91 2.75
CA LEU A 61 12.92 10.45 1.39
C LEU A 61 14.16 9.86 0.73
N VAL A 62 14.00 8.73 0.03
CA VAL A 62 15.06 8.12 -0.76
C VAL A 62 14.72 8.25 -2.24
N SER A 63 15.62 8.83 -3.02
CA SER A 63 15.46 8.92 -4.48
C SER A 63 15.87 7.63 -5.17
N LEU A 64 15.02 7.12 -6.06
CA LEU A 64 15.18 5.86 -6.79
C LEU A 64 14.95 6.11 -8.29
N PRO A 65 15.93 5.81 -9.17
CA PRO A 65 15.77 6.03 -10.59
C PRO A 65 14.71 5.09 -11.18
N LEU A 66 13.92 5.61 -12.13
CA LEU A 66 12.99 4.80 -12.90
C LEU A 66 13.72 3.83 -13.81
N LEU A 67 13.15 2.64 -13.96
CA LEU A 67 13.67 1.59 -14.81
C LEU A 67 13.05 1.68 -16.21
N PRO A 68 13.86 1.52 -17.28
CA PRO A 68 13.32 1.34 -18.63
C PRO A 68 12.51 0.04 -18.70
N ASP A 69 11.69 -0.10 -19.74
CA ASP A 69 10.97 -1.34 -20.02
C ASP A 69 11.96 -2.47 -20.37
N ASP A 70 11.58 -3.72 -20.15
CA ASP A 70 12.53 -4.85 -20.23
C ASP A 70 13.12 -5.05 -21.65
N ASP A 71 12.40 -4.59 -22.68
CA ASP A 71 12.72 -4.76 -24.10
C ASP A 71 13.18 -3.46 -24.80
N SER A 72 13.29 -2.35 -24.07
CA SER A 72 13.63 -1.06 -24.68
C SER A 72 14.35 -0.13 -23.71
N SER A 73 15.02 0.92 -24.20
CA SER A 73 15.57 1.98 -23.35
C SER A 73 14.53 3.01 -22.89
N THR A 74 13.25 2.79 -23.24
CA THR A 74 12.17 3.74 -22.95
C THR A 74 11.60 3.46 -21.56
N ILE A 75 11.36 4.53 -20.80
CA ILE A 75 10.66 4.45 -19.52
C ILE A 75 9.20 4.80 -19.79
N ARG A 76 8.29 3.83 -19.59
CA ARG A 76 6.83 4.02 -19.76
C ARG A 76 6.03 3.88 -18.47
N SER A 77 6.64 3.37 -17.41
CA SER A 77 5.97 3.14 -16.14
C SER A 77 6.80 3.63 -14.96
N TYR A 78 6.13 3.88 -13.84
CA TYR A 78 6.75 4.22 -12.57
C TYR A 78 7.32 2.97 -11.91
N ALA A 79 8.33 2.39 -12.57
CA ALA A 79 8.96 1.16 -12.16
C ALA A 79 10.30 1.43 -11.46
N ILE A 80 10.48 0.83 -10.28
CA ILE A 80 11.74 0.83 -9.53
C ILE A 80 12.16 -0.62 -9.23
N ARG A 81 13.40 -0.80 -8.81
CA ARG A 81 13.90 -2.15 -8.51
C ARG A 81 13.51 -2.56 -7.09
N LEU A 82 12.63 -3.55 -7.01
CA LEU A 82 12.44 -4.35 -5.80
C LEU A 82 13.58 -5.38 -5.74
N ARG A 83 14.19 -5.55 -4.58
CA ARG A 83 15.36 -6.43 -4.35
C ARG A 83 15.05 -7.64 -3.49
N ARG A 84 14.16 -7.47 -2.52
CA ARG A 84 13.85 -8.49 -1.52
C ARG A 84 12.54 -8.18 -0.83
N LEU A 85 11.89 -9.23 -0.38
CA LEU A 85 10.74 -9.17 0.52
C LEU A 85 11.08 -9.99 1.76
N ASP A 86 11.05 -9.35 2.93
CA ASP A 86 11.24 -10.03 4.21
C ASP A 86 9.89 -10.24 4.88
N ILE A 87 9.64 -11.46 5.36
CA ILE A 87 8.43 -11.83 6.08
C ILE A 87 8.82 -12.78 7.19
N ASN A 88 8.39 -12.48 8.42
CA ASN A 88 8.67 -13.33 9.57
C ASN A 88 8.09 -14.74 9.34
N GLY A 89 8.94 -15.76 9.46
CA GLY A 89 8.54 -17.16 9.31
C GLY A 89 8.34 -17.65 7.86
N VAL A 90 8.72 -16.86 6.85
CA VAL A 90 8.72 -17.27 5.44
C VAL A 90 10.11 -17.11 4.85
N ALA A 91 10.72 -18.21 4.43
CA ALA A 91 11.97 -18.17 3.68
C ALA A 91 11.69 -17.82 2.22
N LEU A 92 12.14 -16.64 1.78
CA LEU A 92 12.03 -16.17 0.40
C LEU A 92 13.42 -15.97 -0.20
N THR A 93 13.56 -16.30 -1.49
CA THR A 93 14.75 -15.94 -2.26
C THR A 93 14.77 -14.44 -2.57
N ALA A 94 15.95 -13.91 -2.89
CA ALA A 94 16.05 -12.54 -3.40
C ALA A 94 15.10 -12.32 -4.58
N LEU A 95 14.50 -11.14 -4.63
CA LEU A 95 13.47 -10.77 -5.59
C LEU A 95 14.02 -9.61 -6.42
N HIS A 96 14.58 -9.86 -7.60
CA HIS A 96 15.11 -8.82 -8.49
C HIS A 96 14.05 -8.38 -9.50
N ALA A 97 12.94 -7.82 -9.00
CA ALA A 97 11.80 -7.48 -9.83
C ALA A 97 11.79 -6.00 -10.24
N ARG A 98 11.39 -5.75 -11.49
CA ARG A 98 10.90 -4.46 -11.96
C ARG A 98 9.50 -4.27 -11.39
N ALA A 99 9.39 -3.43 -10.37
CA ALA A 99 8.17 -3.22 -9.61
C ALA A 99 7.51 -1.90 -10.00
N ILE A 100 6.32 -1.98 -10.62
CA ILE A 100 5.52 -0.81 -10.98
C ILE A 100 4.71 -0.37 -9.76
N LEU A 101 4.84 0.90 -9.34
CA LEU A 101 4.03 1.48 -8.26
C LEU A 101 2.75 2.06 -8.87
N ASP A 102 1.66 1.30 -8.74
CA ASP A 102 0.44 1.50 -9.53
C ASP A 102 -0.80 1.71 -8.66
N SER A 103 -1.22 2.97 -8.51
CA SER A 103 -2.45 3.33 -7.80
C SER A 103 -3.72 2.91 -8.55
N GLY A 104 -3.62 2.37 -9.76
CA GLY A 104 -4.71 1.76 -10.50
C GLY A 104 -4.96 0.29 -10.13
N SER A 105 -4.07 -0.31 -9.33
CA SER A 105 -4.15 -1.71 -8.92
C SER A 105 -4.50 -1.82 -7.44
N THR A 106 -5.58 -2.54 -7.10
CA THR A 106 -6.00 -2.72 -5.70
C THR A 106 -4.99 -3.50 -4.87
N ILE A 107 -4.42 -4.56 -5.44
CA ILE A 107 -3.54 -5.50 -4.74
C ILE A 107 -2.15 -5.55 -5.36
N THR A 108 -1.20 -6.07 -4.60
CA THR A 108 0.17 -6.31 -5.02
C THR A 108 0.24 -7.60 -5.82
N LEU A 109 0.90 -7.58 -6.97
CA LEU A 109 1.20 -8.76 -7.78
C LEU A 109 2.69 -9.08 -7.68
N LEU A 110 3.02 -10.30 -7.27
CA LEU A 110 4.40 -10.79 -7.18
C LEU A 110 4.59 -12.08 -8.01
N PRO A 111 5.83 -12.46 -8.34
CA PRO A 111 6.11 -13.72 -9.01
C PRO A 111 5.55 -14.93 -8.24
N TYR A 112 5.06 -15.92 -8.99
CA TYR A 112 4.46 -17.14 -8.43
C TYR A 112 5.35 -17.86 -7.40
N THR A 113 6.67 -17.85 -7.64
CA THR A 113 7.65 -18.48 -6.74
C THR A 113 7.63 -17.90 -5.34
N HIS A 114 7.31 -16.62 -5.18
CA HIS A 114 7.22 -15.94 -3.89
C HIS A 114 5.82 -16.09 -3.31
N THR A 115 4.79 -15.86 -4.12
CA THR A 115 3.40 -15.88 -3.65
C THR A 115 2.98 -17.23 -3.11
N ARG A 116 3.42 -18.36 -3.70
CA ARG A 116 3.09 -19.70 -3.18
C ARG A 116 3.51 -19.89 -1.71
N HIS A 117 4.69 -19.39 -1.32
CA HIS A 117 5.20 -19.54 0.05
C HIS A 117 4.46 -18.61 1.02
N ILE A 118 4.15 -17.39 0.57
CA ILE A 118 3.35 -16.42 1.32
C ILE A 118 1.95 -16.96 1.56
N HIS A 119 1.30 -17.45 0.50
CA HIS A 119 -0.06 -18.00 0.54
C HIS A 119 -0.14 -19.22 1.44
N ALA A 120 0.84 -20.13 1.37
CA ALA A 120 0.91 -21.28 2.26
C ALA A 120 1.02 -20.85 3.74
N HIS A 121 1.87 -19.85 4.04
CA HIS A 121 2.07 -19.36 5.40
C HIS A 121 0.82 -18.70 5.98
N TYR A 122 0.15 -17.83 5.22
CA TYR A 122 -1.04 -17.10 5.67
C TYR A 122 -2.36 -17.84 5.44
N GLY A 123 -2.32 -19.07 4.91
CA GLY A 123 -3.52 -19.86 4.65
C GLY A 123 -4.42 -19.28 3.56
N VAL A 124 -3.84 -18.59 2.59
CA VAL A 124 -4.56 -18.01 1.45
C VAL A 124 -5.09 -19.13 0.54
N ARG A 125 -6.26 -18.90 -0.05
CA ARG A 125 -6.95 -19.82 -0.95
C ARG A 125 -7.30 -19.10 -2.24
N SER A 126 -7.06 -19.77 -3.36
CA SER A 126 -7.55 -19.35 -4.67
C SER A 126 -8.66 -20.28 -5.11
N LEU A 127 -9.69 -19.73 -5.75
CA LEU A 127 -10.75 -20.52 -6.37
C LEU A 127 -10.54 -20.58 -7.88
N PRO A 128 -10.91 -21.68 -8.56
CA PRO A 128 -10.85 -21.74 -10.01
C PRO A 128 -11.64 -20.59 -10.64
N ASN A 129 -11.10 -20.01 -11.71
CA ASN A 129 -11.68 -18.88 -12.44
C ASN A 129 -11.84 -17.58 -11.63
N LEU A 130 -11.22 -17.50 -10.45
CA LEU A 130 -11.17 -16.29 -9.64
C LEU A 130 -9.71 -15.95 -9.33
N ASN A 131 -9.23 -14.85 -9.90
CA ASN A 131 -7.86 -14.36 -9.67
C ASN A 131 -7.67 -13.67 -8.31
N THR A 132 -8.74 -13.59 -7.51
CA THR A 132 -8.73 -12.92 -6.20
C THR A 132 -8.24 -13.89 -5.13
N PRO A 133 -7.13 -13.60 -4.43
CA PRO A 133 -6.65 -14.42 -3.32
C PRO A 133 -7.53 -14.20 -2.09
N LEU A 134 -8.07 -15.28 -1.53
CA LEU A 134 -9.01 -15.25 -0.41
C LEU A 134 -8.33 -15.69 0.88
N VAL A 135 -8.71 -15.08 2.00
CA VAL A 135 -8.19 -15.39 3.33
C VAL A 135 -9.29 -15.25 4.38
N ASP A 136 -9.17 -15.96 5.51
CA ASP A 136 -10.05 -15.74 6.66
C ASP A 136 -9.83 -14.34 7.23
N CYS A 137 -10.90 -13.55 7.33
CA CYS A 137 -10.82 -12.22 7.95
C CYS A 137 -10.32 -12.27 9.41
N ALA A 138 -10.55 -13.38 10.13
CA ALA A 138 -10.07 -13.55 11.50
C ALA A 138 -8.54 -13.43 11.62
N ARG A 139 -7.79 -13.78 10.56
CA ARG A 139 -6.33 -13.69 10.54
C ARG A 139 -5.78 -12.28 10.69
N ARG A 140 -6.62 -11.25 10.50
CA ARG A 140 -6.25 -9.85 10.68
C ARG A 140 -5.76 -9.55 12.10
N THR A 141 -6.21 -10.32 13.09
CA THR A 141 -5.87 -10.11 14.50
C THR A 141 -4.85 -11.11 15.06
N ASP A 142 -4.44 -12.13 14.29
CA ASP A 142 -3.59 -13.22 14.78
C ASP A 142 -2.17 -12.77 15.15
N ALA A 143 -1.63 -11.81 14.41
CA ALA A 143 -0.25 -11.35 14.57
C ALA A 143 -0.14 -9.82 14.38
N PRO A 144 -0.56 -9.02 15.38
CA PRO A 144 -0.67 -7.56 15.24
C PRO A 144 0.67 -6.85 14.99
N SER A 145 1.80 -7.49 15.30
CA SER A 145 3.15 -6.97 15.03
C SER A 145 3.78 -7.50 13.74
N ALA A 146 3.16 -8.48 13.07
CA ALA A 146 3.69 -9.04 11.83
C ALA A 146 3.57 -8.02 10.69
N ALA A 147 4.59 -8.00 9.84
CA ALA A 147 4.62 -7.16 8.64
C ALA A 147 5.47 -7.83 7.56
N LEU A 148 5.27 -7.37 6.33
CA LEU A 148 6.21 -7.56 5.24
C LEU A 148 7.11 -6.33 5.13
N THR A 149 8.40 -6.53 4.85
CA THR A 149 9.30 -5.43 4.52
C THR A 149 9.77 -5.57 3.07
N PHE A 150 9.41 -4.60 2.24
CA PHE A 150 9.84 -4.49 0.85
C PHE A 150 11.14 -3.70 0.80
N HIS A 151 12.18 -4.26 0.20
CA HIS A 151 13.50 -3.64 0.08
C HIS A 151 13.80 -3.25 -1.37
N PHE A 152 14.23 -2.03 -1.58
CA PHE A 152 14.54 -1.45 -2.88
C PHE A 152 16.04 -1.12 -2.99
N ASP A 153 16.43 -0.53 -4.11
CA ASP A 153 17.77 0.05 -4.27
C ASP A 153 18.03 1.18 -3.24
N ALA A 154 19.30 1.60 -3.11
CA ALA A 154 19.74 2.67 -2.20
C ALA A 154 19.36 2.49 -0.71
N GLY A 155 19.08 1.25 -0.29
CA GLY A 155 18.70 0.92 1.09
C GLY A 155 17.28 1.33 1.47
N ALA A 156 16.47 1.83 0.52
CA ALA A 156 15.08 2.17 0.78
C ALA A 156 14.29 0.92 1.17
N SER A 157 13.39 1.07 2.15
CA SER A 157 12.49 0.00 2.54
C SER A 157 11.14 0.55 2.99
N ILE A 158 10.10 -0.25 2.78
CA ILE A 158 8.72 0.03 3.23
C ILE A 158 8.21 -1.18 3.98
N ARG A 159 7.76 -0.95 5.20
CA ARG A 159 7.16 -1.96 6.07
C ARG A 159 5.64 -1.87 5.97
N VAL A 160 5.00 -2.98 5.59
CA VAL A 160 3.55 -3.11 5.43
C VAL A 160 3.00 -4.09 6.47
N PRO A 161 2.19 -3.63 7.43
CA PRO A 161 1.54 -4.51 8.41
C PRO A 161 0.68 -5.60 7.76
N ILE A 162 0.68 -6.83 8.30
CA ILE A 162 -0.13 -7.95 7.76
C ILE A 162 -1.62 -7.67 7.86
N ASN A 163 -2.06 -6.98 8.90
CA ASN A 163 -3.45 -6.58 9.06
C ASN A 163 -3.95 -5.61 7.98
N ASP A 164 -3.05 -4.88 7.30
CA ASP A 164 -3.39 -4.04 6.15
C ASP A 164 -3.42 -4.84 4.84
N MET A 165 -2.81 -6.02 4.81
CA MET A 165 -2.90 -6.99 3.71
C MET A 165 -4.16 -7.88 3.79
N ILE A 166 -5.03 -7.71 4.79
CA ILE A 166 -6.27 -8.48 4.92
C ILE A 166 -7.45 -7.51 4.81
N MET A 167 -8.08 -7.51 3.64
CA MET A 167 -9.06 -6.50 3.24
C MET A 167 -10.48 -7.09 3.27
N ASP A 168 -11.31 -6.53 4.15
CA ASP A 168 -12.73 -6.82 4.24
C ASP A 168 -13.51 -5.95 3.24
N ILE A 169 -13.44 -6.36 1.96
CA ILE A 169 -14.04 -5.64 0.82
C ILE A 169 -15.03 -6.50 0.04
N ILE A 170 -15.31 -7.72 0.50
CA ILE A 170 -16.23 -8.64 -0.16
C ILE A 170 -17.63 -8.44 0.42
N PRO A 171 -18.60 -7.95 -0.38
CA PRO A 171 -19.96 -7.73 0.09
C PRO A 171 -20.66 -9.02 0.57
N PRO A 172 -21.63 -8.94 1.51
CA PRO A 172 -22.25 -10.12 2.12
C PRO A 172 -22.91 -11.11 1.14
N ASP A 173 -23.52 -10.61 0.07
CA ASP A 173 -24.10 -11.40 -1.01
C ASP A 173 -23.02 -12.20 -1.75
N MET A 174 -21.89 -11.56 -2.07
CA MET A 174 -20.75 -12.22 -2.70
C MET A 174 -20.10 -13.27 -1.78
N GLN A 175 -20.03 -13.02 -0.47
CA GLN A 175 -19.52 -14.02 0.48
C GLN A 175 -20.36 -15.30 0.46
N SER A 176 -21.68 -15.18 0.29
CA SER A 176 -22.58 -16.34 0.19
C SER A 176 -22.33 -17.11 -1.10
N LEU A 177 -22.12 -16.43 -2.22
CA LEU A 177 -21.80 -17.05 -3.50
C LEU A 177 -20.45 -17.80 -3.45
N LEU A 178 -19.41 -17.19 -2.88
CA LEU A 178 -18.09 -17.81 -2.73
C LEU A 178 -18.12 -19.12 -1.93
N ARG A 179 -19.05 -19.27 -0.99
CA ARG A 179 -19.23 -20.52 -0.23
C ARG A 179 -19.97 -21.61 -1.02
N GLN A 180 -20.80 -21.20 -1.98
CA GLN A 180 -21.59 -22.09 -2.81
C GLN A 180 -20.86 -22.54 -4.08
N THR A 181 -19.71 -21.92 -4.40
CA THR A 181 -18.94 -22.32 -5.58
C THR A 181 -18.51 -23.78 -5.47
N SER A 182 -18.89 -24.60 -6.45
CA SER A 182 -18.41 -25.97 -6.62
C SER A 182 -16.95 -25.97 -7.08
N ALA A 183 -16.03 -25.65 -6.17
CA ALA A 183 -14.60 -25.69 -6.41
C ALA A 183 -14.03 -27.06 -5.97
N PRO A 184 -13.02 -27.62 -6.67
CA PRO A 184 -12.33 -28.84 -6.25
C PRO A 184 -11.73 -28.74 -4.84
N THR A 185 -11.41 -27.53 -4.40
CA THR A 185 -10.99 -27.24 -3.02
C THR A 185 -11.88 -26.11 -2.48
N PRO A 186 -12.98 -26.43 -1.77
CA PRO A 186 -13.87 -25.43 -1.23
C PRO A 186 -13.18 -24.61 -0.13
N LEU A 187 -13.71 -23.41 0.12
CA LEU A 187 -13.24 -22.59 1.24
C LEU A 187 -13.52 -23.29 2.58
N PRO A 188 -12.63 -23.18 3.58
CA PRO A 188 -12.85 -23.79 4.89
C PRO A 188 -14.14 -23.29 5.55
N SER A 189 -14.96 -24.22 6.05
CA SER A 189 -16.19 -23.89 6.77
C SER A 189 -15.96 -23.11 8.07
N SER A 190 -14.73 -23.15 8.60
CA SER A 190 -14.32 -22.39 9.78
C SER A 190 -14.20 -20.88 9.54
N TRP A 191 -14.03 -20.44 8.28
CA TRP A 191 -13.91 -19.02 7.96
C TRP A 191 -15.27 -18.35 8.16
N ARG A 192 -15.40 -17.50 9.18
CA ARG A 192 -16.64 -16.79 9.48
C ARG A 192 -16.93 -15.67 8.47
N ALA A 193 -15.88 -15.00 8.00
CA ALA A 193 -15.94 -13.98 6.96
C ALA A 193 -14.76 -14.17 5.99
N ILE A 194 -14.98 -13.86 4.71
CA ILE A 194 -13.98 -14.03 3.65
C ILE A 194 -13.44 -12.65 3.29
N CYS A 195 -12.12 -12.50 3.36
CA CYS A 195 -11.39 -11.29 3.02
C CYS A 195 -10.53 -11.52 1.77
N VAL A 196 -10.13 -10.43 1.11
CA VAL A 196 -9.11 -10.45 0.06
C VAL A 196 -7.73 -10.31 0.70
N PHE A 197 -6.79 -11.17 0.31
CA PHE A 197 -5.39 -11.00 0.69
C PHE A 197 -4.69 -10.02 -0.25
N GLY A 198 -3.86 -9.12 0.28
CA GLY A 198 -3.26 -8.02 -0.46
C GLY A 198 -2.20 -8.40 -1.49
N ILE A 199 -1.86 -9.68 -1.61
CA ILE A 199 -0.85 -10.18 -2.54
C ILE A 199 -1.41 -11.33 -3.37
N ALA A 200 -1.43 -11.18 -4.69
CA ALA A 200 -1.76 -12.24 -5.65
C ALA A 200 -0.55 -12.63 -6.50
N SER A 201 -0.64 -13.80 -7.14
CA SER A 201 0.34 -14.23 -8.12
C SER A 201 0.16 -13.44 -9.40
N ALA A 202 1.24 -12.84 -9.92
CA ALA A 202 1.22 -12.21 -11.23
C ALA A 202 0.80 -13.19 -12.34
N SER A 203 1.04 -14.49 -12.14
CA SER A 203 0.65 -15.54 -13.09
C SER A 203 -0.86 -15.76 -13.17
N ASP A 204 -1.61 -15.40 -12.13
CA ASP A 204 -3.08 -15.40 -12.17
C ASP A 204 -3.60 -14.35 -13.17
N TYR A 205 -2.77 -13.35 -13.50
CA TYR A 205 -3.04 -12.27 -14.45
C TYR A 205 -2.26 -12.43 -15.76
N ALA A 206 -1.93 -13.68 -16.12
CA ALA A 206 -1.19 -14.04 -17.34
C ALA A 206 0.23 -13.44 -17.43
N VAL A 207 0.86 -13.10 -16.29
CA VAL A 207 2.26 -12.65 -16.23
C VAL A 207 3.11 -13.69 -15.51
N SER A 208 3.96 -14.40 -16.26
CA SER A 208 4.75 -15.53 -15.76
C SER A 208 6.25 -15.26 -15.58
N THR A 209 6.69 -14.01 -15.81
CA THR A 209 8.11 -13.66 -15.62
C THR A 209 8.49 -13.56 -14.14
N PRO A 210 9.68 -14.07 -13.73
CA PRO A 210 10.14 -14.00 -12.35
C PRO A 210 10.60 -12.60 -11.91
N SER A 211 10.71 -11.66 -12.85
CA SER A 211 11.26 -10.31 -12.62
C SER A 211 10.22 -9.19 -12.72
N PHE A 212 8.92 -9.51 -12.64
CA PHE A 212 7.85 -8.51 -12.67
C PHE A 212 7.12 -8.42 -11.33
N ALA A 213 6.76 -7.20 -10.95
CA ALA A 213 5.85 -6.95 -9.83
C ALA A 213 4.97 -5.72 -10.11
N ILE A 214 3.77 -5.73 -9.54
CA ILE A 214 2.94 -4.53 -9.36
C ILE A 214 2.79 -4.32 -7.86
N LEU A 215 3.09 -3.11 -7.39
CA LEU A 215 2.84 -2.69 -6.02
C LEU A 215 1.61 -1.77 -6.05
N GLY A 216 0.45 -2.37 -5.77
CA GLY A 216 -0.85 -1.69 -5.76
C GLY A 216 -1.19 -1.06 -4.41
N ASP A 217 -2.44 -0.65 -4.22
CA ASP A 217 -2.92 0.06 -3.02
C ASP A 217 -2.59 -0.65 -1.69
N SER A 218 -2.67 -1.98 -1.68
CA SER A 218 -2.23 -2.83 -0.55
C SER A 218 -0.79 -2.53 -0.05
N PHE A 219 0.10 -2.08 -0.94
CA PHE A 219 1.44 -1.58 -0.62
C PHE A 219 1.46 -0.05 -0.49
N LEU A 220 0.86 0.66 -1.45
CA LEU A 220 0.98 2.12 -1.58
C LEU A 220 0.43 2.87 -0.37
N ARG A 221 -0.52 2.30 0.39
CA ARG A 221 -1.02 2.87 1.65
C ARG A 221 0.04 2.98 2.75
N SER A 222 1.07 2.13 2.70
CA SER A 222 2.21 2.18 3.63
C SER A 222 3.37 3.04 3.12
N ALA A 223 3.26 3.61 1.91
CA ALA A 223 4.30 4.42 1.30
C ALA A 223 3.82 5.86 1.06
N TYR A 224 4.75 6.80 1.19
CA TYR A 224 4.61 8.12 0.61
C TYR A 224 5.53 8.19 -0.60
N ILE A 225 4.98 8.60 -1.74
CA ILE A 225 5.67 8.51 -3.02
C ILE A 225 5.64 9.86 -3.70
N VAL A 226 6.80 10.34 -4.13
CA VAL A 226 6.96 11.52 -5.00
C VAL A 226 7.31 11.02 -6.39
N TYR A 227 6.44 11.24 -7.36
CA TYR A 227 6.62 10.91 -8.76
C TYR A 227 7.25 12.10 -9.48
N ASP A 228 8.54 12.01 -9.79
CA ASP A 228 9.31 13.09 -10.41
C ASP A 228 9.63 12.75 -11.86
N LEU A 229 8.77 13.24 -12.77
CA LEU A 229 8.84 12.92 -14.18
C LEU A 229 9.98 13.67 -14.87
N ALA A 230 10.34 14.86 -14.36
CA ALA A 230 11.44 15.67 -14.90
C ALA A 230 12.78 14.95 -14.75
N ASN A 231 13.03 14.38 -13.56
CA ASN A 231 14.28 13.70 -13.25
C ASN A 231 14.20 12.17 -13.43
N ARG A 232 13.05 11.64 -13.87
CA ARG A 232 12.80 10.19 -14.08
C ARG A 232 13.14 9.37 -12.84
N GLN A 233 12.62 9.78 -11.69
CA GLN A 233 12.87 9.15 -10.41
C GLN A 233 11.60 9.11 -9.55
N LEU A 234 11.60 8.23 -8.54
CA LEU A 234 10.63 8.25 -7.45
C LEU A 234 11.34 8.62 -6.14
N GLY A 235 10.74 9.50 -5.35
CA GLY A 235 11.05 9.64 -3.94
C GLY A 235 10.19 8.66 -3.15
N LEU A 236 10.79 7.83 -2.31
CA LEU A 236 10.10 6.82 -1.51
C LEU A 236 10.44 6.97 -0.02
N ALA A 237 9.40 6.98 0.82
CA ALA A 237 9.51 6.95 2.28
C ALA A 237 8.34 6.19 2.91
N GLN A 238 8.51 5.73 4.15
CA GLN A 238 7.42 5.14 4.91
C GLN A 238 6.32 6.19 5.12
N ALA A 239 5.06 5.84 4.86
CA ALA A 239 3.94 6.74 5.09
C ALA A 239 3.79 7.07 6.58
N ASN A 240 3.28 8.27 6.87
CA ASN A 240 2.76 8.65 8.19
C ASN A 240 1.21 8.61 8.15
N PRO A 241 0.60 7.43 8.23
CA PRO A 241 -0.85 7.29 8.11
C PRO A 241 -1.58 8.01 9.24
N ARG A 242 -2.81 8.42 8.99
CA ARG A 242 -3.67 9.19 9.90
C ARG A 242 -3.07 10.52 10.35
N SER A 243 -2.09 11.03 9.60
CA SER A 243 -1.49 12.34 9.84
C SER A 243 -2.49 13.46 9.58
N ARG A 244 -2.77 14.24 10.63
CA ARG A 244 -3.66 15.41 10.56
C ARG A 244 -2.92 16.71 10.20
N GLY A 245 -1.59 16.72 10.32
CA GLY A 245 -0.78 17.88 9.97
C GLY A 245 -0.61 18.03 8.46
N SER A 246 -0.18 19.22 8.03
CA SER A 246 0.30 19.47 6.68
C SER A 246 1.44 20.47 6.71
N ASN A 247 2.50 20.22 5.95
CA ASN A 247 3.60 21.13 5.69
C ASN A 247 4.06 20.95 4.25
N ILE A 248 3.40 21.67 3.34
CA ILE A 248 3.60 21.54 1.89
C ILE A 248 4.83 22.34 1.46
N ILE A 249 5.74 21.66 0.76
CA ILE A 249 6.91 22.24 0.12
C ILE A 249 6.72 22.16 -1.40
N PRO A 250 6.61 23.29 -2.10
CA PRO A 250 6.62 23.29 -3.56
C PRO A 250 8.00 22.89 -4.09
N LEU A 251 8.02 22.18 -5.21
CA LEU A 251 9.25 21.78 -5.89
C LEU A 251 9.45 22.67 -7.11
N SER A 252 10.65 23.23 -7.22
CA SER A 252 11.04 24.06 -8.36
C SER A 252 11.60 23.19 -9.50
N ALA A 253 11.66 23.76 -10.72
CA ALA A 253 12.28 23.12 -11.89
C ALA A 253 13.76 22.72 -11.68
N ASN A 254 14.48 23.41 -10.78
CA ASN A 254 15.88 23.12 -10.47
C ASN A 254 16.06 22.03 -9.39
N SER A 255 14.98 21.54 -8.79
CA SER A 255 15.02 20.51 -7.76
C SER A 255 15.27 19.14 -8.40
N THR A 256 16.52 18.66 -8.32
CA THR A 256 16.91 17.34 -8.87
C THR A 256 17.03 16.24 -7.80
N THR A 257 17.13 16.61 -6.52
CA THR A 257 17.42 15.67 -5.43
C THR A 257 16.28 15.63 -4.42
N LEU A 258 15.55 14.52 -4.38
CA LEU A 258 14.48 14.28 -3.39
C LEU A 258 15.04 13.84 -2.02
N SER A 259 16.29 13.37 -1.99
CA SER A 259 16.93 12.88 -0.77
C SER A 259 17.28 13.98 0.24
N ASN A 260 16.91 15.24 0.05
CA ASN A 260 17.14 16.30 1.03
C ASN A 260 15.94 16.51 1.96
N TYR A 261 14.79 15.93 1.65
CA TYR A 261 13.56 16.14 2.40
C TYR A 261 13.41 15.13 3.55
N MET A 262 13.08 15.66 4.72
CA MET A 262 12.86 14.91 5.95
C MET A 262 11.44 15.15 6.46
N GLY A 263 10.72 14.06 6.66
CA GLY A 263 9.38 14.05 7.20
C GLY A 263 9.37 14.01 8.72
N VAL A 264 8.31 13.45 9.30
CA VAL A 264 8.13 13.36 10.74
C VAL A 264 9.09 12.33 11.34
N ASP A 265 9.60 12.62 12.53
CA ASP A 265 10.39 11.67 13.32
C ASP A 265 9.52 10.45 13.69
N GLU A 266 10.02 9.23 13.45
CA GLU A 266 9.30 7.98 13.73
C GLU A 266 8.85 7.86 15.20
N SER A 267 9.59 8.46 16.14
CA SER A 267 9.24 8.47 17.57
C SER A 267 8.01 9.34 17.88
N LYS A 268 7.68 10.28 16.99
CA LYS A 268 6.57 11.23 17.12
C LYS A 268 5.39 10.88 16.22
N ALA A 269 5.54 9.91 15.33
CA ALA A 269 4.43 9.38 14.55
C ALA A 269 3.35 8.82 15.47
N VAL A 270 2.08 9.07 15.15
CA VAL A 270 0.96 8.50 15.92
C VAL A 270 1.03 6.98 15.78
N ARG A 271 1.62 6.30 16.77
CA ARG A 271 1.46 4.85 16.89
C ARG A 271 -0.03 4.62 17.02
N ALA A 272 -0.62 3.91 16.05
CA ALA A 272 -1.95 3.36 16.23
C ALA A 272 -1.96 2.67 17.60
N PRO A 273 -2.95 2.94 18.48
CA PRO A 273 -3.03 2.25 19.74
C PRO A 273 -3.12 0.75 19.42
N ASN A 274 -2.21 -0.03 20.02
CA ASN A 274 -2.42 -1.46 20.16
C ASN A 274 -3.79 -1.60 20.82
N PHE A 275 -4.78 -2.15 20.12
CA PHE A 275 -5.93 -2.74 20.79
C PHE A 275 -5.45 -4.03 21.48
N GLY A 276 -4.60 -3.86 22.49
CA GLY A 276 -4.49 -4.82 23.56
C GLY A 276 -5.80 -4.73 24.33
N LEU A 277 -6.47 -5.87 24.48
CA LEU A 277 -7.59 -6.03 25.42
C LEU A 277 -7.13 -5.51 26.79
N GLY A 278 -7.43 -4.24 27.07
CA GLY A 278 -7.47 -3.71 28.41
C GLY A 278 -8.64 -4.38 29.08
N ILE A 279 -8.34 -5.34 29.96
CA ILE A 279 -9.28 -5.90 30.92
C ILE A 279 -10.03 -4.73 31.57
N LEU A 280 -11.31 -4.62 31.28
CA LEU A 280 -12.24 -3.78 32.03
C LEU A 280 -12.29 -4.35 33.45
N ILE A 281 -11.43 -3.86 34.34
CA ILE A 281 -11.66 -4.00 35.76
C ILE A 281 -12.80 -3.03 36.07
N SER A 282 -14.00 -3.58 36.21
CA SER A 282 -15.16 -2.88 36.74
C SER A 282 -14.85 -2.39 38.16
N ALA A 283 -14.51 -1.11 38.31
CA ALA A 283 -14.58 -0.44 39.59
C ALA A 283 -16.07 -0.15 39.87
N LEU A 284 -16.68 -1.03 40.67
CA LEU A 284 -18.02 -0.83 41.21
C LEU A 284 -17.94 0.32 42.23
N ALA A 285 -18.27 1.54 41.81
CA ALA A 285 -18.46 2.64 42.73
C ALA A 285 -19.82 2.48 43.43
N ILE A 286 -19.80 1.94 44.65
CA ILE A 286 -20.93 1.93 45.57
C ILE A 286 -21.14 3.38 46.02
N VAL A 287 -22.15 4.05 45.49
CA VAL A 287 -22.68 5.29 46.06
C VAL A 287 -23.69 4.91 47.12
N ALA A 288 -23.30 5.04 48.38
CA ALA A 288 -24.22 4.98 49.51
C ALA A 288 -25.06 6.27 49.52
N LEU A 289 -26.36 6.14 49.24
CA LEU A 289 -27.34 7.18 49.58
C LEU A 289 -27.96 6.82 50.93
N VAL A 290 -27.52 7.53 51.97
CA VAL A 290 -28.24 7.61 53.26
C VAL A 290 -28.66 9.06 53.40
N THR A 291 -29.96 9.32 53.24
CA THR A 291 -30.67 10.33 54.02
C THR A 291 -32.11 9.90 54.21
N THR A 292 -32.48 9.90 55.47
CA THR A 292 -33.70 9.38 56.08
C THR A 292 -34.76 10.50 56.19
N PHE A 293 -36.02 10.06 56.32
CA PHE A 293 -37.20 10.76 56.88
C PHE A 293 -38.00 11.73 55.99
N LEU A 294 -39.25 11.34 55.66
CA LEU A 294 -40.45 11.89 56.35
C LEU A 294 -41.70 11.00 56.16
N LEU A 295 -42.43 10.83 57.27
CA LEU A 295 -43.82 10.38 57.53
C LEU A 295 -44.73 10.13 56.30
N ILE A 296 -45.44 9.00 56.20
CA ILE A 296 -46.67 8.57 56.92
C ILE A 296 -46.77 7.04 56.78
#